data_AF-A0A819PWU6-F1
#
_entry.id   AF-A0A819PWU6-F1
#
_cell.length_a   1.000
_cell.length_b   1.000
_cell.length_c   1.000
_cell.angle_alpha   90.00
_cell.angle_beta   90.00
_cell.angle_gamma   90.00
#
_symmetry.space_group_name_H-M   'P 1'
#
loop_
_entity.id
_entity.type
_entity.pdbx_description
1 polymer ?
#
loop_
_entity_poly.entity_id
_entity_poly.type
_entity_poly.pdbx_seq_one_letter_code
_entity_poly.pdbx_strand_id
1 'polypeptide(L)'
;MDNSSNTKSTKLTEIHLSSGDDEIFHPAPLPTDDDGFIVAFNIDQHDEILTFFEKHGVVVVANVLTEQECERSVDDVWKFLQEMFNPNIDRDKPETWDSNWPMFSHMGILGSERWLYPQACDNRQNPNIYKVFCTLFGDHELMTNVTRAGLMRPTKNVYFPSLNKTEDRENWKTISNWLHLDVNPLTGRATTYGFEHVAEGNFEPSNAPRSAQNKSTNNGMRVRKLQAVLALVDCREQDGGFHAVPGFQHYIVTWTKQNEKLCLHSNQSRDPTSVQIPRDDPIREHIQRMPIR
;
A
#
# COMPACT_ATOMS: atom_id res chain seq x y z
N MET A 1 33.63 -33.17 23.96
CA MET A 1 32.43 -33.54 23.19
C MET A 1 31.60 -32.29 23.11
N ASP A 2 31.85 -31.54 22.05
CA ASP A 2 31.29 -30.22 21.80
C ASP A 2 30.37 -30.37 20.60
N ASN A 3 29.10 -30.02 20.75
CA ASN A 3 28.12 -30.10 19.66
C ASN A 3 27.01 -29.07 19.90
N SER A 4 27.36 -27.79 19.94
CA SER A 4 26.40 -26.72 19.74
C SER A 4 26.19 -26.54 18.24
N SER A 5 25.05 -27.01 17.72
CA SER A 5 24.62 -26.75 16.35
C SER A 5 24.39 -25.25 16.19
N ASN A 6 25.33 -24.60 15.51
CA ASN A 6 25.26 -23.19 15.14
C ASN A 6 24.24 -23.04 14.00
N THR A 7 22.95 -22.96 14.32
CA THR A 7 21.92 -22.52 13.37
C THR A 7 22.13 -21.03 13.12
N LYS A 8 23.02 -20.73 12.17
CA LYS A 8 23.05 -19.41 11.53
C LYS A 8 21.66 -19.18 10.97
N SER A 9 20.92 -18.26 11.59
CA SER A 9 19.77 -17.62 10.97
C SER A 9 20.26 -17.03 9.65
N THR A 10 19.98 -17.71 8.54
CA THR A 10 20.04 -17.14 7.21
C THR A 10 18.96 -16.08 7.17
N LYS A 11 19.33 -14.85 7.59
CA LYS A 11 18.58 -13.67 7.18
C LYS A 11 18.41 -13.78 5.68
N LEU A 12 17.15 -13.77 5.24
CA LEU A 12 16.83 -13.73 3.82
C LEU A 12 17.62 -12.60 3.16
N THR A 13 17.99 -12.88 1.92
CA THR A 13 18.86 -12.12 1.03
C THR A 13 18.73 -10.61 1.24
N GLU A 14 19.87 -9.91 1.25
CA GLU A 14 19.90 -8.47 1.02
C GLU A 14 18.99 -8.17 -0.18
N ILE A 15 18.09 -7.20 -0.02
CA ILE A 15 17.21 -6.75 -1.11
C ILE A 15 18.09 -6.53 -2.32
N HIS A 16 17.75 -7.15 -3.45
CA HIS A 16 18.38 -6.78 -4.71
C HIS A 16 17.93 -5.35 -5.04
N LEU A 17 18.66 -4.38 -4.49
CA LEU A 17 18.61 -3.02 -4.98
C LEU A 17 19.43 -3.05 -6.27
N SER A 18 18.83 -2.66 -7.39
CA SER A 18 19.61 -2.35 -8.58
C SER A 18 20.81 -1.49 -8.15
N SER A 19 21.99 -1.79 -8.69
CA SER A 19 23.17 -0.95 -8.51
C SER A 19 22.92 0.49 -8.99
N GLY A 20 21.79 0.72 -9.68
CA GLY A 20 21.43 1.98 -10.30
C GLY A 20 22.31 2.24 -11.52
N ASP A 21 22.79 1.16 -12.14
CA ASP A 21 23.51 1.13 -13.42
C ASP A 21 22.56 0.90 -14.60
N ASP A 22 21.34 0.42 -14.33
CA ASP A 22 20.27 0.35 -15.33
C ASP A 22 19.78 1.76 -15.63
N GLU A 23 20.11 2.30 -16.80
CA GLU A 23 19.64 3.61 -17.24
C GLU A 23 18.14 3.61 -17.62
N ILE A 24 17.60 2.42 -17.92
CA ILE A 24 16.29 2.24 -18.55
C ILE A 24 15.38 1.37 -17.67
N PHE A 25 14.11 1.74 -17.55
CA PHE A 25 13.09 0.94 -16.90
C PHE A 25 12.69 -0.27 -17.74
N HIS A 26 12.62 -1.45 -17.12
CA HIS A 26 12.13 -2.67 -17.74
C HIS A 26 10.79 -3.07 -17.12
N PRO A 27 9.65 -2.88 -17.83
CA PRO A 27 8.33 -3.21 -17.31
C PRO A 27 8.20 -4.70 -16.99
N ALA A 28 7.60 -5.01 -15.84
CA ALA A 28 7.30 -6.38 -15.43
C ALA A 28 5.79 -6.55 -15.17
N PRO A 29 4.93 -6.49 -16.21
CA PRO A 29 3.47 -6.53 -16.02
C PRO A 29 3.03 -7.79 -15.27
N LEU A 30 2.03 -7.62 -14.40
CA LEU A 30 1.47 -8.71 -13.61
C LEU A 30 0.52 -9.54 -14.49
N PRO A 31 0.66 -10.88 -14.52
CA PRO A 31 -0.30 -11.75 -15.18
C PRO A 31 -1.65 -11.77 -14.44
N THR A 32 -2.73 -11.99 -15.19
CA THR A 32 -4.06 -12.23 -14.66
C THR A 32 -4.49 -13.69 -14.82
N ASP A 33 -5.39 -14.15 -13.96
CA ASP A 33 -6.10 -15.41 -14.12
C ASP A 33 -7.27 -15.30 -15.13
N ASP A 34 -8.00 -16.40 -15.31
CA ASP A 34 -9.13 -16.49 -16.25
C ASP A 34 -10.34 -15.60 -15.85
N ASP A 35 -10.43 -15.24 -14.58
CA ASP A 35 -11.47 -14.34 -14.04
C ASP A 35 -11.05 -12.85 -14.15
N GLY A 36 -9.83 -12.58 -14.59
CA GLY A 36 -9.27 -11.24 -14.75
C GLY A 36 -8.68 -10.64 -13.46
N PHE A 37 -8.47 -11.42 -12.41
CA PHE A 37 -7.73 -10.99 -11.22
C PHE A 37 -6.23 -11.18 -11.42
N ILE A 38 -5.40 -10.43 -10.69
CA ILE A 38 -3.96 -10.72 -10.64
C ILE A 38 -3.76 -12.15 -10.09
N VAL A 39 -2.87 -12.92 -10.73
CA VAL A 39 -2.52 -14.27 -10.26
C VAL A 39 -2.14 -14.22 -8.78
N ALA A 40 -2.83 -15.02 -7.98
CA ALA A 40 -2.65 -15.12 -6.54
C ALA A 40 -2.02 -16.46 -6.15
N PHE A 41 -1.35 -16.46 -5.01
CA PHE A 41 -0.65 -17.62 -4.47
C PHE A 41 -1.28 -18.06 -3.15
N ASN A 42 -1.28 -19.37 -2.90
CA ASN A 42 -1.56 -19.89 -1.57
C ASN A 42 -0.38 -19.64 -0.64
N ILE A 43 -0.66 -19.53 0.65
CA ILE A 43 0.32 -19.14 1.68
C ILE A 43 1.52 -20.09 1.81
N ASP A 44 1.38 -21.35 1.39
CA ASP A 44 2.40 -22.38 1.43
C ASP A 44 3.31 -22.38 0.19
N GLN A 45 2.99 -21.60 -0.84
CA GLN A 45 3.79 -21.43 -2.06
C GLN A 45 4.92 -20.40 -1.85
N HIS A 46 5.75 -20.62 -0.83
CA HIS A 46 6.75 -19.67 -0.37
C HIS A 46 7.73 -19.22 -1.47
N ASP A 47 8.27 -20.16 -2.25
CA ASP A 47 9.26 -19.87 -3.28
C ASP A 47 8.65 -19.11 -4.46
N GLU A 48 7.41 -19.45 -4.83
CA GLU A 48 6.66 -18.78 -5.88
C GLU A 48 6.27 -17.36 -5.48
N ILE A 49 5.81 -17.15 -4.23
CA ILE A 49 5.54 -15.83 -3.66
C ILE A 49 6.79 -14.95 -3.75
N LEU A 50 7.94 -15.46 -3.29
CA LEU A 50 9.20 -14.70 -3.31
C LEU A 50 9.68 -14.41 -4.73
N THR A 51 9.65 -15.42 -5.61
CA THR A 51 10.07 -15.26 -7.01
C THR A 51 9.19 -14.24 -7.75
N PHE A 52 7.88 -14.31 -7.53
CA PHE A 52 6.93 -13.39 -8.13
C PHE A 52 7.10 -11.97 -7.57
N PHE A 53 7.19 -11.84 -6.24
CA PHE A 53 7.40 -10.55 -5.59
C PHE A 53 8.72 -9.89 -6.01
N GLU A 54 9.82 -10.66 -6.11
CA GLU A 54 11.11 -10.13 -6.56
C GLU A 54 11.03 -9.60 -7.98
N LYS A 55 10.38 -10.34 -8.89
CA LYS A 55 10.21 -9.91 -10.29
C LYS A 55 9.32 -8.67 -10.43
N HIS A 56 8.17 -8.66 -9.74
CA HIS A 56 7.11 -7.70 -10.02
C HIS A 56 7.00 -6.55 -8.99
N GLY A 57 7.59 -6.69 -7.81
CA GLY A 57 7.48 -5.73 -6.69
C GLY A 57 6.12 -5.75 -5.99
N VAL A 58 5.22 -6.62 -6.43
CA VAL A 58 3.87 -6.82 -5.95
C VAL A 58 3.58 -8.31 -5.99
N VAL A 59 2.86 -8.82 -5.00
CA VAL A 59 2.35 -10.19 -4.97
C VAL A 59 0.98 -10.20 -4.30
N VAL A 60 0.11 -11.10 -4.75
CA VAL A 60 -1.21 -11.34 -4.14
C VAL A 60 -1.18 -12.71 -3.49
N VAL A 61 -1.55 -12.78 -2.21
CA VAL A 61 -1.67 -14.04 -1.47
C VAL A 61 -3.14 -14.25 -1.12
N ALA A 62 -3.72 -15.32 -1.65
CA ALA A 62 -5.14 -15.62 -1.52
C ALA A 62 -5.45 -16.27 -0.16
N ASN A 63 -6.71 -16.17 0.25
CA ASN A 63 -7.28 -16.90 1.38
C ASN A 63 -6.52 -16.68 2.71
N VAL A 64 -5.94 -15.49 2.89
CA VAL A 64 -5.27 -15.11 4.16
C VAL A 64 -6.28 -14.89 5.29
N LEU A 65 -7.52 -14.51 4.93
CA LEU A 65 -8.69 -14.42 5.80
C LEU A 65 -9.76 -15.39 5.30
N THR A 66 -10.58 -15.89 6.23
CA THR A 66 -11.82 -16.60 5.93
C THR A 66 -12.92 -15.64 5.49
N GLU A 67 -13.93 -16.14 4.77
CA GLU A 67 -15.11 -15.35 4.38
C GLU A 67 -15.76 -14.66 5.58
N GLN A 68 -15.89 -15.36 6.70
CA GLN A 68 -16.46 -14.81 7.92
C GLN A 68 -15.61 -13.70 8.56
N GLU A 69 -14.27 -13.79 8.48
CA GLU A 69 -13.38 -12.70 8.91
C GLU A 69 -13.52 -11.48 7.99
N CYS A 70 -13.66 -11.70 6.68
CA CYS A 70 -13.94 -10.63 5.73
C CYS A 70 -15.28 -9.95 6.01
N GLU A 71 -16.36 -10.71 6.22
CA GLU A 71 -17.69 -10.17 6.56
C GLU A 71 -17.65 -9.31 7.82
N ARG A 72 -17.07 -9.83 8.91
CA ARG A 72 -16.90 -9.07 10.16
C ARG A 72 -16.06 -7.80 9.96
N SER A 73 -15.06 -7.87 9.09
CA SER A 73 -14.22 -6.71 8.78
C SER A 73 -15.02 -5.63 8.04
N VAL A 74 -15.86 -6.02 7.08
CA VAL A 74 -16.75 -5.11 6.37
C VAL A 74 -17.74 -4.46 7.34
N ASP A 75 -18.34 -5.24 8.24
CA ASP A 75 -19.26 -4.72 9.26
C ASP A 75 -18.55 -3.71 10.18
N ASP A 76 -17.32 -4.00 10.62
CA ASP A 76 -16.50 -3.08 11.42
C ASP A 76 -16.15 -1.80 10.64
N VAL A 77 -15.95 -1.84 9.32
CA VAL A 77 -15.75 -0.64 8.49
C VAL A 77 -17.00 0.22 8.45
N TRP A 78 -18.19 -0.36 8.28
CA TRP A 78 -19.45 0.39 8.29
C TRP A 78 -19.75 0.98 9.68
N LYS A 79 -19.48 0.22 10.74
CA LYS A 79 -19.58 0.72 12.11
C LYS A 79 -18.61 1.88 12.36
N PHE A 80 -17.36 1.75 11.92
CA PHE A 80 -16.38 2.84 11.96
C PHE A 80 -16.86 4.08 11.23
N LEU A 81 -17.46 3.91 10.05
CA LEU A 81 -18.03 5.01 9.28
C LEU A 81 -19.16 5.74 10.03
N GLN A 82 -20.05 4.98 10.68
CA GLN A 82 -21.14 5.50 11.50
C GLN A 82 -20.64 6.26 12.73
N GLU A 83 -19.79 5.61 13.52
CA GLU A 83 -19.35 6.14 14.83
C GLU A 83 -18.41 7.33 14.70
N MET A 84 -17.52 7.33 13.70
CA MET A 84 -16.45 8.34 13.59
C MET A 84 -16.79 9.51 12.67
N PHE A 85 -17.75 9.35 11.75
CA PHE A 85 -17.98 10.35 10.71
C PHE A 85 -19.44 10.74 10.52
N ASN A 86 -20.35 9.76 10.38
CA ASN A 86 -21.75 10.06 10.11
C ASN A 86 -22.69 9.01 10.72
N PRO A 87 -23.34 9.27 11.87
CA PRO A 87 -24.19 8.30 12.54
C PRO A 87 -25.46 7.94 11.76
N ASN A 88 -25.81 8.71 10.72
CA ASN A 88 -26.99 8.46 9.88
C ASN A 88 -26.65 7.67 8.60
N ILE A 89 -25.39 7.27 8.42
CA ILE A 89 -25.01 6.49 7.24
C ILE A 89 -25.53 5.06 7.33
N ASP A 90 -26.11 4.58 6.24
CA ASP A 90 -26.73 3.26 6.16
C ASP A 90 -26.17 2.52 4.96
N ARG A 91 -25.65 1.31 5.19
CA ARG A 91 -25.01 0.45 4.19
C ARG A 91 -25.95 0.08 3.03
N ASP A 92 -27.25 0.04 3.26
CA ASP A 92 -28.20 -0.40 2.24
C ASP A 92 -28.95 0.77 1.59
N LYS A 93 -28.60 2.02 1.94
CA LYS A 93 -29.26 3.23 1.45
C LYS A 93 -28.24 4.24 0.90
N PRO A 94 -27.86 4.14 -0.38
CA PRO A 94 -26.91 5.05 -1.01
C PRO A 94 -27.29 6.54 -0.93
N GLU A 95 -28.57 6.88 -0.76
CA GLU A 95 -29.02 8.25 -0.49
C GLU A 95 -28.39 8.86 0.77
N THR A 96 -27.93 8.04 1.72
CA THR A 96 -27.24 8.49 2.93
C THR A 96 -25.76 8.79 2.71
N TRP A 97 -25.18 8.40 1.56
CA TRP A 97 -23.74 8.49 1.29
C TRP A 97 -23.30 9.79 0.61
N ASP A 98 -24.26 10.61 0.18
CA ASP A 98 -23.99 11.78 -0.64
C ASP A 98 -23.44 12.95 0.19
N SER A 99 -23.87 13.04 1.46
CA SER A 99 -23.44 14.06 2.41
C SER A 99 -22.55 13.45 3.50
N ASN A 100 -21.57 14.21 3.98
CA ASN A 100 -20.71 13.85 5.12
C ASN A 100 -19.92 12.54 4.94
N TRP A 101 -19.64 12.14 3.70
CA TRP A 101 -18.67 11.08 3.45
C TRP A 101 -17.25 11.54 3.85
N PRO A 102 -16.40 10.68 4.45
CA PRO A 102 -15.13 11.13 5.02
C PRO A 102 -14.19 11.85 4.04
N MET A 103 -13.34 12.70 4.62
CA MET A 103 -12.20 13.31 3.91
C MET A 103 -11.33 12.22 3.28
N PHE A 104 -10.63 12.57 2.19
CA PHE A 104 -9.77 11.67 1.41
C PHE A 104 -10.49 10.52 0.68
N SER A 105 -11.82 10.56 0.59
CA SER A 105 -12.61 9.55 -0.11
C SER A 105 -12.36 9.45 -1.61
N HIS A 106 -11.99 10.56 -2.26
CA HIS A 106 -11.52 10.52 -3.66
C HIS A 106 -10.16 9.81 -3.82
N MET A 107 -9.48 9.47 -2.73
CA MET A 107 -8.29 8.61 -2.69
C MET A 107 -8.62 7.21 -2.18
N GLY A 108 -9.91 6.88 -1.96
CA GLY A 108 -10.36 5.62 -1.40
C GLY A 108 -10.16 5.45 0.11
N ILE A 109 -9.79 6.52 0.82
CA ILE A 109 -9.43 6.48 2.24
C ILE A 109 -10.52 7.10 3.10
N LEU A 110 -10.79 6.52 4.28
CA LEU A 110 -11.74 7.05 5.25
C LEU A 110 -11.06 7.93 6.30
N GLY A 111 -10.82 9.20 5.95
CA GLY A 111 -10.31 10.22 6.88
C GLY A 111 -8.88 9.96 7.38
N SER A 112 -8.57 10.52 8.54
CA SER A 112 -7.27 10.36 9.23
C SER A 112 -7.36 9.46 10.46
N GLU A 113 -8.54 8.92 10.75
CA GLU A 113 -8.77 8.14 11.96
C GLU A 113 -8.27 6.71 11.82
N ARG A 114 -7.77 6.16 12.92
CA ARG A 114 -7.16 4.84 12.95
C ARG A 114 -8.27 3.81 13.10
N TRP A 115 -8.25 2.79 12.26
CA TRP A 115 -9.25 1.74 12.30
C TRP A 115 -8.85 0.70 13.36
N LEU A 116 -9.28 0.95 14.61
CA LEU A 116 -8.97 0.16 15.81
C LEU A 116 -10.21 -0.58 16.33
N TYR A 117 -10.85 -1.34 15.46
CA TYR A 117 -12.01 -2.16 15.80
C TYR A 117 -11.58 -3.62 16.08
N PRO A 118 -12.38 -4.42 16.81
CA PRO A 118 -12.00 -5.78 17.20
C PRO A 118 -11.50 -6.62 16.02
N GLN A 119 -12.25 -6.70 14.91
CA GLN A 119 -11.82 -7.51 13.76
C GLN A 119 -10.59 -6.92 13.08
N ALA A 120 -10.42 -5.59 13.08
CA ALA A 120 -9.20 -4.96 12.56
C ALA A 120 -7.96 -5.33 13.39
N CYS A 121 -8.11 -5.48 14.71
CA CYS A 121 -7.05 -5.95 15.61
C CYS A 121 -6.77 -7.45 15.40
N ASP A 122 -7.81 -8.25 15.20
CA ASP A 122 -7.68 -9.69 14.92
C ASP A 122 -7.00 -9.93 13.58
N ASN A 123 -7.36 -9.20 12.52
CA ASN A 123 -6.71 -9.30 11.21
C ASN A 123 -5.21 -8.99 11.30
N ARG A 124 -4.81 -7.97 12.06
CA ARG A 124 -3.38 -7.62 12.25
C ARG A 124 -2.60 -8.70 13.01
N GLN A 125 -3.29 -9.54 13.78
CA GLN A 125 -2.71 -10.65 14.54
C GLN A 125 -2.97 -12.01 13.86
N ASN A 126 -3.61 -12.03 12.70
CA ASN A 126 -3.98 -13.27 12.03
C ASN A 126 -2.71 -14.06 11.65
N PRO A 127 -2.63 -15.36 11.97
CA PRO A 127 -1.42 -16.15 11.77
C PRO A 127 -1.04 -16.33 10.30
N ASN A 128 -2.00 -16.28 9.37
CA ASN A 128 -1.71 -16.33 7.94
C ASN A 128 -1.10 -15.03 7.45
N ILE A 129 -1.67 -13.88 7.85
CA ILE A 129 -1.11 -12.56 7.54
C ILE A 129 0.32 -12.44 8.11
N TYR A 130 0.53 -12.87 9.35
CA TYR A 130 1.86 -12.91 9.97
C TYR A 130 2.87 -13.74 9.15
N LYS A 131 2.51 -14.95 8.72
CA LYS A 131 3.38 -15.82 7.90
C LYS A 131 3.72 -15.21 6.54
N VAL A 132 2.76 -14.54 5.89
CA VAL A 132 3.02 -13.82 4.63
C VAL A 132 4.07 -12.75 4.83
N PHE A 133 3.92 -11.90 5.85
CA PHE A 133 4.92 -10.88 6.13
C PHE A 133 6.25 -11.47 6.59
N CYS A 134 6.27 -12.57 7.34
CA CYS A 134 7.50 -13.26 7.69
C CYS A 134 8.24 -13.74 6.43
N THR A 135 7.50 -14.27 5.45
CA THR A 135 8.07 -14.69 4.17
C THR A 135 8.64 -13.49 3.42
N LEU A 136 7.88 -12.41 3.30
CA LEU A 136 8.29 -11.22 2.52
C LEU A 136 9.39 -10.39 3.19
N PHE A 137 9.41 -10.25 4.51
CA PHE A 137 10.51 -9.58 5.22
C PHE A 137 11.69 -10.49 5.49
N GLY A 138 11.43 -11.79 5.58
CA GLY A 138 12.40 -12.77 6.01
C GLY A 138 12.85 -12.63 7.45
N ASP A 139 11.93 -12.15 8.28
CA ASP A 139 12.12 -11.93 9.69
C ASP A 139 10.85 -12.35 10.43
N HIS A 140 11.00 -12.88 11.64
CA HIS A 140 9.90 -13.27 12.50
C HIS A 140 9.58 -12.18 13.54
N GLU A 141 10.49 -11.24 13.76
CA GLU A 141 10.34 -10.13 14.69
C GLU A 141 9.65 -8.94 13.99
N LEU A 142 8.34 -9.06 13.81
CA LEU A 142 7.54 -8.07 13.10
C LEU A 142 6.84 -7.11 14.07
N MET A 143 6.84 -5.82 13.72
CA MET A 143 6.05 -4.80 14.41
C MET A 143 4.73 -4.56 13.68
N THR A 144 3.63 -4.59 14.43
CA THR A 144 2.31 -4.25 13.88
C THR A 144 2.16 -2.75 13.72
N ASN A 145 1.69 -2.32 12.54
CA ASN A 145 1.31 -0.93 12.29
C ASN A 145 -0.21 -0.76 12.34
N VAL A 146 -0.67 0.29 13.02
CA VAL A 146 -2.09 0.67 13.05
C VAL A 146 -2.35 1.75 12.01
N THR A 147 -3.10 1.37 10.98
CA THR A 147 -3.45 2.23 9.85
C THR A 147 -4.95 2.46 9.73
N ARG A 148 -5.36 3.15 8.66
CA ARG A 148 -6.72 3.57 8.32
C ARG A 148 -7.47 2.48 7.56
N ALA A 149 -8.79 2.63 7.46
CA ALA A 149 -9.63 1.85 6.56
C ALA A 149 -9.83 2.57 5.22
N GLY A 150 -10.11 1.78 4.18
CA GLY A 150 -10.53 2.28 2.87
C GLY A 150 -11.93 1.76 2.52
N LEU A 151 -12.71 2.59 1.84
CA LEU A 151 -14.00 2.20 1.27
C LEU A 151 -14.30 3.14 0.10
N MET A 152 -14.55 2.56 -1.07
CA MET A 152 -14.96 3.29 -2.27
C MET A 152 -16.47 3.14 -2.46
N ARG A 153 -17.09 4.18 -3.03
CA ARG A 153 -18.52 4.17 -3.36
C ARG A 153 -18.70 3.71 -4.82
N PRO A 154 -19.74 2.92 -5.14
CA PRO A 154 -20.07 2.60 -6.52
C PRO A 154 -20.42 3.89 -7.28
N THR A 155 -19.94 4.02 -8.52
CA THR A 155 -20.14 5.25 -9.31
C THR A 155 -21.08 5.07 -10.49
N LYS A 156 -21.36 3.81 -10.86
CA LYS A 156 -22.19 3.45 -12.02
C LYS A 156 -23.41 2.67 -11.56
N ASN A 157 -24.56 2.98 -12.15
CA ASN A 157 -25.82 2.26 -11.90
C ASN A 157 -26.17 2.10 -10.41
N VAL A 158 -26.00 3.17 -9.61
CA VAL A 158 -26.30 3.12 -8.18
C VAL A 158 -27.81 3.18 -8.00
N TYR A 159 -28.39 2.17 -7.34
CA TYR A 159 -29.81 2.13 -6.99
C TYR A 159 -30.06 2.86 -5.67
N PHE A 160 -31.01 3.79 -5.66
CA PHE A 160 -31.44 4.58 -4.51
C PHE A 160 -32.83 4.12 -4.06
N PRO A 161 -32.95 3.25 -3.03
CA PRO A 161 -34.23 2.67 -2.63
C PRO A 161 -35.30 3.70 -2.30
N SER A 162 -34.95 4.76 -1.56
CA SER A 162 -35.92 5.81 -1.18
C SER A 162 -36.53 6.55 -2.37
N LEU A 163 -35.85 6.57 -3.52
CA LEU A 163 -36.32 7.22 -4.76
C LEU A 163 -36.81 6.21 -5.80
N ASN A 164 -36.62 4.91 -5.55
CA ASN A 164 -36.81 3.82 -6.50
C ASN A 164 -36.19 4.14 -7.88
N LYS A 165 -34.94 4.62 -7.88
CA LYS A 165 -34.26 5.11 -9.08
C LYS A 165 -32.82 4.60 -9.14
N THR A 166 -32.34 4.34 -10.34
CA THR A 166 -30.93 4.05 -10.61
C THR A 166 -30.29 5.24 -11.32
N GLU A 167 -29.11 5.66 -10.88
CA GLU A 167 -28.34 6.72 -11.53
C GLU A 167 -26.83 6.62 -11.27
N ASP A 168 -26.06 7.25 -12.15
CA ASP A 168 -24.60 7.38 -12.00
C ASP A 168 -24.24 8.46 -10.97
N ARG A 169 -23.09 8.27 -10.32
CA ARG A 169 -22.48 9.15 -9.33
C ARG A 169 -21.03 9.42 -9.69
N GLU A 170 -20.81 10.14 -10.78
CA GLU A 170 -19.45 10.46 -11.25
C GLU A 170 -18.68 11.31 -10.22
N ASN A 171 -19.39 12.12 -9.43
CA ASN A 171 -18.81 12.89 -8.32
C ASN A 171 -18.30 12.04 -7.16
N TRP A 172 -18.58 10.73 -7.11
CA TRP A 172 -18.03 9.84 -6.08
C TRP A 172 -16.72 9.16 -6.50
N LYS A 173 -16.34 9.32 -7.77
CA LYS A 173 -15.17 8.66 -8.36
C LYS A 173 -13.86 9.11 -7.71
N THR A 174 -12.94 8.17 -7.59
CA THR A 174 -11.58 8.46 -7.15
C THR A 174 -10.79 9.24 -8.21
N ILE A 175 -9.75 9.94 -7.77
CA ILE A 175 -8.85 10.65 -8.68
C ILE A 175 -8.04 9.65 -9.52
N SER A 176 -7.96 9.89 -10.83
CA SER A 176 -7.36 8.93 -11.78
C SER A 176 -5.84 9.06 -11.93
N ASN A 177 -5.22 10.10 -11.37
CA ASN A 177 -3.84 10.50 -11.67
C ASN A 177 -2.93 10.56 -10.44
N TRP A 178 -3.28 9.86 -9.37
CA TRP A 178 -2.51 9.83 -8.13
C TRP A 178 -1.52 8.66 -8.16
N LEU A 179 -0.35 8.93 -8.77
CA LEU A 179 0.81 8.04 -8.73
C LEU A 179 1.90 8.74 -7.93
N HIS A 180 2.30 8.12 -6.84
CA HIS A 180 3.28 8.66 -5.91
C HIS A 180 4.00 7.54 -5.17
N LEU A 181 5.09 7.91 -4.51
CA LEU A 181 5.78 7.11 -3.53
C LEU A 181 5.43 7.64 -2.14
N ASP A 182 4.93 6.78 -1.23
CA ASP A 182 4.65 7.14 0.17
C ASP A 182 5.93 7.20 1.04
N VAL A 183 7.08 6.92 0.42
CA VAL A 183 8.42 7.09 0.98
C VAL A 183 9.21 7.97 0.06
N ASN A 184 9.91 8.96 0.61
CA ASN A 184 10.84 9.77 -0.14
C ASN A 184 12.10 8.92 -0.37
N PRO A 185 12.37 8.46 -1.61
CA PRO A 185 13.40 7.47 -1.85
C PRO A 185 14.82 8.04 -1.65
N LEU A 186 14.97 9.37 -1.65
CA LEU A 186 16.24 10.05 -1.39
C LEU A 186 16.55 10.19 0.10
N THR A 187 15.54 10.41 0.94
CA THR A 187 15.73 10.69 2.38
C THR A 187 15.35 9.52 3.27
N GLY A 188 14.56 8.58 2.76
CA GLY A 188 14.01 7.46 3.51
C GLY A 188 12.82 7.81 4.41
N ARG A 189 12.38 9.07 4.43
CA ARG A 189 11.24 9.53 5.23
C ARG A 189 9.96 8.89 4.72
N ALA A 190 9.16 8.36 5.64
CA ALA A 190 7.89 7.69 5.36
C ALA A 190 6.77 8.39 6.12
N THR A 191 5.54 8.21 5.65
CA THR A 191 4.35 8.81 6.30
C THR A 191 4.23 8.40 7.78
N THR A 192 3.48 9.18 8.57
CA THR A 192 3.21 8.88 9.99
C THR A 192 2.40 7.60 10.23
N TYR A 193 1.87 6.98 9.16
CA TYR A 193 1.26 5.65 9.19
C TYR A 193 2.27 4.54 8.87
N GLY A 194 3.56 4.85 8.79
CA GLY A 194 4.67 3.91 8.70
C GLY A 194 5.67 4.14 9.83
N PHE A 195 6.60 3.21 10.00
CA PHE A 195 7.74 3.43 10.89
C PHE A 195 8.81 4.24 10.13
N GLU A 196 9.16 5.41 10.67
CA GLU A 196 10.34 6.13 10.23
C GLU A 196 11.58 5.43 10.83
N HIS A 197 12.57 5.09 10.01
CA HIS A 197 13.85 4.62 10.54
C HIS A 197 14.61 5.83 11.10
N VAL A 198 14.36 6.13 12.37
CA VAL A 198 15.02 7.23 13.11
C VAL A 198 16.50 6.90 13.42
N ALA A 199 16.97 5.68 13.13
CA ALA A 199 18.23 5.16 13.66
C ALA A 199 19.53 5.71 13.02
N GLU A 200 19.51 6.48 11.92
CA GLU A 200 20.75 7.03 11.32
C GLU A 200 20.83 8.57 11.24
N GLY A 201 19.89 9.27 11.85
CA GLY A 201 19.88 10.72 11.91
C GLY A 201 19.42 11.20 13.28
N ASN A 202 20.34 11.80 14.04
CA ASN A 202 19.99 12.70 15.14
C ASN A 202 18.88 13.66 14.66
N PHE A 203 17.64 13.38 15.04
CA PHE A 203 16.50 14.22 14.71
C PHE A 203 16.52 15.42 15.66
N GLU A 204 17.20 16.49 15.24
CA GLU A 204 17.07 17.82 15.82
C GLU A 204 16.00 18.58 15.01
N PRO A 205 14.81 18.85 15.57
CA PRO A 205 13.73 19.59 14.88
C PRO A 205 14.17 20.97 14.40
N SER A 206 15.21 21.53 15.01
CA SER A 206 15.78 22.84 14.72
C SER A 206 16.70 22.86 13.49
N ASN A 207 17.16 21.69 13.02
CA ASN A 207 18.06 21.54 11.88
C ASN A 207 17.41 20.61 10.84
N ALA A 208 16.44 21.15 10.10
CA ALA A 208 15.98 20.57 8.85
C ALA A 208 17.19 20.12 8.00
N PRO A 209 17.13 18.97 7.29
CA PRO A 209 18.32 18.35 6.73
C PRO A 209 18.80 19.10 5.49
N ARG A 210 19.53 20.20 5.70
CA ARG A 210 20.52 20.71 4.74
C ARG A 210 21.68 19.71 4.55
N SER A 211 21.72 18.62 5.30
CA SER A 211 22.76 17.58 5.25
C SER A 211 22.44 16.38 4.35
N ALA A 212 21.24 16.29 3.74
CA ALA A 212 20.93 15.24 2.77
C ALA A 212 21.88 15.26 1.55
N GLN A 213 22.49 16.41 1.26
CA GLN A 213 23.54 16.56 0.24
C GLN A 213 24.84 15.80 0.57
N ASN A 214 25.09 15.46 1.85
CA ASN A 214 26.39 14.96 2.32
C ASN A 214 26.34 13.56 2.98
N LYS A 215 25.21 12.84 2.91
CA LYS A 215 25.07 11.46 3.40
C LYS A 215 24.71 10.51 2.26
N SER A 216 25.06 9.23 2.38
CA SER A 216 24.67 8.18 1.43
C SER A 216 23.15 8.21 1.25
N THR A 217 22.71 8.58 0.05
CA THR A 217 21.34 8.89 -0.34
C THR A 217 20.39 7.68 -0.36
N ASN A 218 20.88 6.49 -0.02
CA ASN A 218 20.11 5.25 -0.05
C ASN A 218 19.69 4.75 1.35
N ASN A 219 19.98 5.51 2.41
CA ASN A 219 19.78 5.09 3.81
C ASN A 219 18.33 4.67 4.17
N GLY A 220 17.33 5.00 3.35
CA GLY A 220 15.95 4.52 3.52
C GLY A 220 15.52 3.35 2.65
N MET A 221 16.26 3.08 1.57
CA MET A 221 15.98 1.99 0.61
C MET A 221 16.70 0.69 0.98
N ARG A 222 17.71 0.75 1.87
CA ARG A 222 18.48 -0.41 2.35
C ARG A 222 17.66 -1.39 3.18
N VAL A 223 16.51 -0.96 3.70
CA VAL A 223 15.59 -1.80 4.48
C VAL A 223 14.31 -1.97 3.69
N ARG A 224 13.79 -3.19 3.64
CA ARG A 224 12.58 -3.53 2.88
C ARG A 224 11.43 -2.82 3.57
N LYS A 225 10.69 -2.03 2.81
CA LYS A 225 9.47 -1.36 3.27
C LYS A 225 8.32 -1.87 2.42
N LEU A 226 7.28 -2.38 3.07
CA LEU A 226 6.12 -2.95 2.41
C LEU A 226 4.89 -2.15 2.82
N GLN A 227 4.05 -1.86 1.83
CA GLN A 227 2.65 -1.54 2.06
C GLN A 227 1.82 -2.75 1.66
N ALA A 228 0.66 -2.89 2.28
CA ALA A 228 -0.29 -3.93 1.94
C ALA A 228 -1.71 -3.40 2.10
N VAL A 229 -2.61 -3.99 1.34
CA VAL A 229 -4.06 -3.85 1.48
C VAL A 229 -4.64 -5.24 1.70
N LEU A 230 -5.63 -5.35 2.58
CA LEU A 230 -6.43 -6.56 2.69
C LEU A 230 -7.69 -6.33 1.87
N ALA A 231 -7.88 -7.12 0.82
CA ALA A 231 -9.15 -7.16 0.09
C ALA A 231 -10.19 -7.84 0.99
N LEU A 232 -11.21 -7.08 1.39
CA LEU A 232 -12.32 -7.62 2.19
C LEU A 232 -13.49 -8.08 1.31
N VAL A 233 -13.46 -7.68 0.05
CA VAL A 233 -14.38 -8.07 -1.02
C VAL A 233 -13.55 -8.21 -2.30
N ASP A 234 -14.01 -9.01 -3.25
CA ASP A 234 -13.42 -9.02 -4.59
C ASP A 234 -13.38 -7.59 -5.16
N CYS A 235 -12.19 -7.14 -5.57
CA CYS A 235 -11.98 -5.85 -6.22
C CYS A 235 -11.63 -6.06 -7.68
N ARG A 236 -12.58 -5.81 -8.59
CA ARG A 236 -12.35 -5.92 -10.03
C ARG A 236 -11.78 -4.63 -10.60
N GLU A 237 -11.27 -4.69 -11.83
CA GLU A 237 -10.65 -3.53 -12.47
C GLU A 237 -11.62 -2.34 -12.60
N GLN A 238 -12.91 -2.62 -12.86
CA GLN A 238 -13.94 -1.59 -12.99
C GLN A 238 -14.35 -0.94 -11.67
N ASP A 239 -14.10 -1.59 -10.53
CA ASP A 239 -14.48 -1.07 -9.22
C ASP A 239 -13.60 0.13 -8.82
N GLY A 240 -12.53 0.36 -9.58
CA GLY A 240 -11.42 1.20 -9.16
C GLY A 240 -10.63 0.50 -8.07
N GLY A 241 -9.68 1.20 -7.46
CA GLY A 241 -8.88 0.61 -6.40
C GLY A 241 -7.40 0.91 -6.53
N PHE A 242 -6.61 -0.12 -6.28
CA PHE A 242 -5.17 -0.05 -6.27
C PHE A 242 -4.58 -0.12 -7.68
N HIS A 243 -3.52 0.65 -7.90
CA HIS A 243 -2.70 0.63 -9.10
C HIS A 243 -1.24 0.85 -8.71
N ALA A 244 -0.32 0.32 -9.49
CA ALA A 244 1.10 0.58 -9.30
C ALA A 244 1.83 0.40 -10.65
N VAL A 245 3.16 0.53 -10.62
CA VAL A 245 4.03 0.22 -11.75
C VAL A 245 4.84 -1.03 -11.41
N PRO A 246 4.41 -2.22 -11.86
CA PRO A 246 5.12 -3.46 -11.58
C PRO A 246 6.57 -3.45 -12.10
N GLY A 247 7.51 -3.87 -11.26
CA GLY A 247 8.95 -3.86 -11.53
C GLY A 247 9.64 -2.54 -11.17
N PHE A 248 8.92 -1.50 -10.76
CA PHE A 248 9.50 -0.18 -10.45
C PHE A 248 10.54 -0.23 -9.32
N GLN A 249 10.44 -1.20 -8.40
CA GLN A 249 11.42 -1.40 -7.34
C GLN A 249 12.84 -1.65 -7.86
N HIS A 250 12.99 -2.20 -9.07
CA HIS A 250 14.30 -2.38 -9.71
C HIS A 250 14.85 -1.09 -10.30
N TYR A 251 13.99 -0.10 -10.54
CA TYR A 251 14.36 1.16 -11.18
C TYR A 251 14.35 2.37 -10.23
N ILE A 252 13.80 2.22 -9.04
CA ILE A 252 13.59 3.32 -8.08
C ILE A 252 14.90 4.06 -7.74
N VAL A 253 16.04 3.37 -7.69
CA VAL A 253 17.35 4.01 -7.44
C VAL A 253 17.75 4.91 -8.60
N THR A 254 17.69 4.41 -9.83
CA THR A 254 17.96 5.20 -11.04
C THR A 254 16.99 6.37 -11.15
N TRP A 255 15.69 6.11 -10.99
CA TRP A 255 14.65 7.14 -11.04
C TRP A 255 14.90 8.23 -9.99
N THR A 256 15.31 7.86 -8.78
CA THR A 256 15.64 8.82 -7.70
C THR A 256 16.83 9.70 -8.06
N LYS A 257 17.89 9.14 -8.67
CA LYS A 257 19.05 9.91 -9.15
C LYS A 257 18.62 10.92 -10.23
N GLN A 258 17.82 10.47 -11.20
CA GLN A 258 17.33 11.33 -12.30
C GLN A 258 16.37 12.42 -11.79
N ASN A 259 15.64 12.14 -10.70
CA ASN A 259 14.64 13.04 -10.10
C ASN A 259 15.08 13.60 -8.74
N GLU A 260 16.38 13.73 -8.50
CA GLU A 260 16.90 14.14 -7.19
C GLU A 260 16.33 15.48 -6.73
N LYS A 261 16.28 16.46 -7.64
CA LYS A 261 15.69 17.79 -7.35
C LYS A 261 14.24 17.65 -6.90
N LEU A 262 13.43 16.84 -7.57
CA LEU A 262 12.03 16.62 -7.20
C LEU A 262 11.93 16.03 -5.79
N CYS A 263 12.74 15.01 -5.49
CA CYS A 263 12.77 14.37 -4.18
C CYS A 263 13.20 15.34 -3.06
N LEU A 264 14.16 16.23 -3.33
CA LEU A 264 14.59 17.29 -2.42
C LEU A 264 13.51 18.35 -2.20
N HIS A 265 12.78 18.76 -3.24
CA HIS A 265 11.69 19.74 -3.12
C HIS A 265 10.53 19.18 -2.29
N SER A 266 10.16 17.91 -2.50
CA SER A 266 9.14 17.24 -1.67
C SER A 266 9.51 17.31 -0.19
N ASN A 267 10.77 17.06 0.16
CA ASN A 267 11.27 17.11 1.54
C ASN A 267 11.15 18.50 2.21
N GLN A 268 10.98 19.57 1.44
CA GLN A 268 10.76 20.94 1.94
C GLN A 268 9.27 21.33 1.95
N SER A 269 8.39 20.45 1.51
CA SER A 269 6.96 20.68 1.42
C SER A 269 6.24 20.39 2.75
N ARG A 270 4.91 20.62 2.78
CA ARG A 270 4.06 20.29 3.94
C ARG A 270 3.96 18.78 4.18
N ASP A 271 4.22 17.95 3.17
CA ASP A 271 4.34 16.50 3.30
C ASP A 271 5.73 16.07 2.78
N PRO A 272 6.74 16.01 3.65
CA PRO A 272 8.10 15.69 3.24
C PRO A 272 8.34 14.20 3.02
N THR A 273 7.30 13.37 3.15
CA THR A 273 7.38 11.92 3.11
C THR A 273 6.97 11.35 1.76
N SER A 274 6.00 12.00 1.09
CA SER A 274 5.48 11.51 -0.20
C SER A 274 6.12 12.23 -1.39
N VAL A 275 6.47 11.49 -2.44
CA VAL A 275 6.97 12.04 -3.71
C VAL A 275 5.98 11.74 -4.81
N GLN A 276 5.33 12.78 -5.34
CA GLN A 276 4.43 12.65 -6.48
C GLN A 276 5.25 12.43 -7.75
N ILE A 277 4.91 11.39 -8.52
CA ILE A 277 5.54 11.16 -9.83
C ILE A 277 5.03 12.23 -10.81
N PRO A 278 5.88 12.94 -11.57
CA PRO A 278 5.44 13.98 -12.51
C PRO A 278 4.44 13.44 -13.53
N ARG A 279 3.50 14.27 -13.99
CA ARG A 279 2.42 13.84 -14.91
C ARG A 279 2.93 13.44 -16.30
N ASP A 280 4.06 14.02 -16.68
CA ASP A 280 4.80 13.81 -17.92
C ASP A 280 5.93 12.77 -17.77
N ASP A 281 6.07 12.14 -16.59
CA ASP A 281 7.05 11.08 -16.39
C ASP A 281 6.67 9.83 -17.21
N PRO A 282 7.58 9.31 -18.07
CA PRO A 282 7.33 8.14 -18.90
C PRO A 282 6.92 6.89 -18.10
N ILE A 283 7.30 6.80 -16.83
CA ILE A 283 6.95 5.64 -15.99
C ILE A 283 5.43 5.45 -15.86
N ARG A 284 4.65 6.52 -16.04
CA ARG A 284 3.19 6.49 -15.99
C ARG A 284 2.56 5.65 -17.11
N GLU A 285 3.26 5.45 -18.23
CA GLU A 285 2.79 4.57 -19.32
C GLU A 285 2.72 3.10 -18.89
N HIS A 286 3.38 2.75 -17.78
CA HIS A 286 3.47 1.39 -17.25
C HIS A 286 2.60 1.17 -16.00
N ILE A 287 1.69 2.11 -15.69
CA ILE A 287 0.70 1.92 -14.62
C ILE A 287 -0.20 0.74 -14.98
N GLN A 288 -0.32 -0.20 -14.05
CA GLN A 288 -1.24 -1.32 -14.12
C GLN A 288 -2.25 -1.22 -12.97
N ARG A 289 -3.55 -1.33 -13.30
CA ARG A 289 -4.61 -1.52 -12.31
C ARG A 289 -4.56 -2.93 -11.76
N MET A 290 -4.86 -3.08 -10.47
CA MET A 290 -4.65 -4.34 -9.76
C MET A 290 -5.98 -4.88 -9.25
N PRO A 291 -6.73 -5.63 -10.06
CA PRO A 291 -7.86 -6.41 -9.57
C PRO A 291 -7.35 -7.50 -8.63
N ILE A 292 -7.88 -7.54 -7.41
CA ILE A 292 -7.44 -8.45 -6.34
C ILE A 292 -8.64 -9.10 -5.64
N ARG A 293 -8.41 -10.28 -5.09
CA ARG A 293 -9.40 -11.06 -4.33
C ARG A 293 -8.77 -11.70 -3.11
#